data_AF-A0A399NV31-F1
#
_entry.id   AF-A0A399NV31-F1
#
_cell.length_a   1.000
_cell.length_b   1.000
_cell.length_c   1.000
_cell.angle_alpha   90.00
_cell.angle_beta   90.00
_cell.angle_gamma   90.00
#
_symmetry.space_group_name_H-M   'P 1'
#
loop_
_entity.id
_entity.type
_entity.pdbx_description
1 polymer ?
#
loop_
_entity_poly.entity_id
_entity_poly.type
_entity_poly.pdbx_seq_one_letter_code
_entity_poly.pdbx_strand_id
1 'polypeptide(L)'
;MLDLGALRRRPDVEAENLFAVDAADRLLLDELVALLDAATDAGRPVRTEQLVVIGDQYGALALGAAAALRRAGAADPLRIRVHQ
;
A
#
# COMPACT_ATOMS: atom_id res chain seq x y z
N MET A 1 3.59 1.39 11.90
CA MET A 1 3.17 1.40 10.47
C MET A 1 4.40 1.70 9.63
N LEU A 2 4.45 1.24 8.38
CA LEU A 2 5.58 1.49 7.46
C LEU A 2 5.82 3.00 7.32
N ASP A 3 7.09 3.44 7.38
CA ASP A 3 7.45 4.83 7.08
C ASP A 3 7.64 5.01 5.57
N LEU A 4 6.61 5.58 4.92
CA LEU A 4 6.64 5.86 3.48
C LEU A 4 7.62 6.99 3.13
N GLY A 5 7.99 7.84 4.10
CA GLY A 5 8.96 8.92 3.88
C GLY A 5 10.39 8.42 3.65
N ALA A 6 10.67 7.16 3.98
CA ALA A 6 11.95 6.51 3.71
C ALA A 6 12.06 5.99 2.26
N LEU A 7 10.98 5.99 1.48
CA LEU A 7 10.99 5.55 0.08
C LEU A 7 11.79 6.50 -0.80
N ARG A 8 12.46 5.94 -1.80
CA ARG A 8 13.37 6.64 -2.71
C ARG A 8 12.94 6.47 -4.15
N ARG A 9 13.12 7.50 -4.98
CA ARG A 9 12.60 7.56 -6.36
C ARG A 9 13.45 6.83 -7.41
N ARG A 10 14.32 5.89 -7.01
CA ARG A 10 15.33 5.30 -7.91
C ARG A 10 14.68 4.71 -9.18
N PRO A 11 15.21 4.98 -10.39
CA PRO A 11 16.43 5.72 -10.71
C PRO A 11 16.28 7.24 -10.82
N ASP A 12 15.09 7.78 -10.62
CA ASP A 12 14.80 9.21 -10.77
C ASP A 12 15.41 10.06 -9.65
N VAL A 13 15.60 11.34 -9.98
CA VAL A 13 16.20 12.35 -9.08
C VAL A 13 15.23 12.73 -7.96
N GLU A 14 15.77 12.89 -6.76
CA GLU A 14 15.06 13.47 -5.61
C GLU A 14 15.24 14.99 -5.58
N ALA A 15 14.19 15.70 -5.21
CA ALA A 15 14.18 17.15 -5.01
C ALA A 15 13.22 17.48 -3.87
N GLU A 16 13.25 18.73 -3.37
CA GLU A 16 12.52 19.16 -2.18
C GLU A 16 11.00 18.91 -2.23
N ASN A 17 10.42 18.77 -3.43
CA ASN A 17 9.00 18.42 -3.64
C ASN A 17 8.81 17.15 -4.50
N LEU A 18 9.86 16.38 -4.74
CA LEU A 18 9.81 15.13 -5.49
C LEU A 18 10.04 13.96 -4.52
N PHE A 19 8.93 13.51 -3.92
CA PHE A 19 8.90 12.36 -3.03
C PHE A 19 8.54 11.09 -3.80
N ALA A 20 8.92 9.94 -3.26
CA ALA A 20 8.47 8.63 -3.76
C ALA A 20 7.03 8.29 -3.35
N VAL A 21 6.39 9.16 -2.57
CA VAL A 21 5.03 9.02 -2.07
C VAL A 21 4.36 10.39 -2.06
N ASP A 22 3.19 10.50 -2.67
CA ASP A 22 2.43 11.76 -2.72
C ASP A 22 1.20 11.74 -1.79
N ALA A 23 0.34 12.75 -1.92
CA ALA A 23 -0.89 12.84 -1.12
C ALA A 23 -1.95 11.82 -1.57
N ALA A 24 -1.99 11.46 -2.85
CA ALA A 24 -2.92 10.48 -3.38
C ALA A 24 -2.58 9.07 -2.89
N ASP A 25 -1.29 8.70 -2.87
CA ASP A 25 -0.84 7.42 -2.31
C ASP A 25 -1.28 7.26 -0.86
N ARG A 26 -1.08 8.31 -0.05
CA ARG A 26 -1.48 8.32 1.37
C ARG A 26 -2.98 8.17 1.53
N LEU A 27 -3.76 8.94 0.77
CA LEU A 27 -5.22 8.84 0.79
C LEU A 27 -5.70 7.43 0.41
N LEU A 28 -5.17 6.86 -0.67
CA LEU A 28 -5.55 5.51 -1.11
C LEU A 28 -5.20 4.44 -0.06
N LEU A 29 -4.06 4.58 0.61
CA LEU A 29 -3.67 3.66 1.68
C LEU A 29 -4.56 3.81 2.91
N ASP A 30 -4.95 5.03 3.29
CA ASP A 30 -5.87 5.29 4.38
C ASP A 30 -7.26 4.69 4.10
N GLU A 31 -7.79 4.88 2.88
CA GLU A 31 -9.04 4.25 2.44
C GLU A 31 -8.95 2.72 2.44
N LEU A 32 -7.82 2.16 1.98
CA LEU A 32 -7.57 0.73 2.07
C LEU A 32 -7.61 0.24 3.52
N VAL A 33 -7.02 0.97 4.47
CA VAL A 33 -7.07 0.63 5.91
C VAL A 33 -8.52 0.53 6.37
N ALA A 34 -9.31 1.57 6.11
CA ALA A 34 -10.71 1.63 6.53
C ALA A 34 -11.53 0.46 5.95
N LEU A 35 -11.29 0.12 4.68
CA LEU A 35 -11.96 -1.02 4.02
C LEU A 35 -11.56 -2.38 4.62
N LEU A 36 -10.27 -2.56 4.94
CA LEU A 36 -9.79 -3.80 5.56
C LEU A 36 -10.33 -3.97 6.99
N ASP A 37 -10.38 -2.89 7.77
CA ASP A 37 -10.91 -2.89 9.12
C ASP A 37 -12.42 -3.24 9.10
N ALA A 38 -13.19 -2.56 8.24
CA ALA A 38 -14.62 -2.83 8.09
C ALA A 38 -14.91 -4.27 7.63
N ALA A 39 -14.08 -4.83 6.73
CA ALA A 39 -14.20 -6.20 6.26
C ALA A 39 -13.90 -7.22 7.39
N THR A 40 -12.90 -6.92 8.21
CA THR A 40 -12.52 -7.73 9.37
C THR A 40 -13.61 -7.73 10.43
N ASP A 41 -14.16 -6.56 10.77
CA ASP A 41 -15.26 -6.41 11.73
C ASP A 41 -16.52 -7.16 11.28
N ALA A 42 -16.76 -7.21 9.96
CA ALA A 42 -17.84 -7.98 9.37
C ALA A 42 -17.57 -9.50 9.29
N GLY A 43 -16.44 -9.99 9.83
CA GLY A 43 -16.05 -11.40 9.79
C GLY A 43 -15.68 -11.91 8.39
N ARG A 44 -15.31 -11.01 7.47
CA ARG A 44 -14.99 -11.32 6.07
C ARG A 44 -13.65 -10.70 5.67
N PRO A 45 -12.53 -11.13 6.27
CA PRO A 45 -11.23 -10.53 6.01
C PRO A 45 -10.86 -10.63 4.52
N VAL A 46 -10.28 -9.56 3.98
CA VAL A 46 -9.83 -9.52 2.60
C VAL A 46 -8.55 -10.35 2.46
N ARG A 47 -8.51 -11.24 1.47
CA ARG A 47 -7.32 -12.04 1.14
C ARG A 47 -6.41 -11.26 0.20
N THR A 48 -5.10 -11.51 0.29
CA THR A 48 -4.10 -10.84 -0.54
C THR A 48 -4.41 -10.91 -2.04
N GLU A 49 -4.82 -12.08 -2.54
CA GLU A 49 -5.19 -12.26 -3.95
C GLU A 49 -6.39 -11.43 -4.44
N GLN A 50 -7.15 -10.81 -3.55
CA GLN A 50 -8.27 -9.91 -3.88
C GLN A 50 -7.80 -8.45 -4.06
N LEU A 51 -6.55 -8.14 -3.73
CA LEU A 51 -5.97 -6.81 -3.90
C LEU A 51 -5.02 -6.80 -5.10
N VAL A 52 -5.13 -5.75 -5.91
CA VAL A 52 -4.25 -5.48 -7.05
C VAL A 52 -3.80 -4.03 -6.94
N VAL A 53 -2.52 -3.79 -7.12
CA VAL A 53 -1.93 -2.44 -7.18
C VAL A 53 -1.61 -2.12 -8.63
N ILE A 54 -1.98 -0.93 -9.07
CA ILE A 54 -1.80 -0.47 -10.46
C ILE A 54 -1.14 0.90 -10.44
N GLY A 55 -0.15 1.11 -11.30
CA GLY A 55 0.48 2.43 -11.51
C GLY A 55 1.33 2.89 -10.34
N ASP A 56 1.97 1.96 -9.62
CA ASP A 56 2.80 2.27 -8.46
C ASP A 56 4.26 2.50 -8.87
N GLN A 57 4.59 3.76 -9.15
CA GLN A 57 5.87 4.16 -9.73
C GLN A 57 7.07 3.88 -8.82
N TYR A 58 6.91 4.07 -7.51
CA TYR A 58 8.01 4.00 -6.55
C TYR A 58 7.77 3.01 -5.40
N GLY A 59 6.72 2.19 -5.49
CA GLY A 59 6.45 1.13 -4.52
C GLY A 59 5.62 1.58 -3.30
N ALA A 60 5.13 2.83 -3.28
CA ALA A 60 4.38 3.37 -2.15
C ALA A 60 3.10 2.58 -1.90
N LEU A 61 2.33 2.33 -2.96
CA LEU A 61 1.06 1.59 -2.86
C LEU A 61 1.31 0.11 -2.57
N ALA A 62 2.27 -0.55 -3.21
CA ALA A 62 2.54 -1.97 -3.01
C ALA A 62 3.06 -2.26 -1.59
N LEU A 63 4.03 -1.48 -1.11
CA LEU A 63 4.58 -1.66 0.23
C LEU A 63 3.59 -1.22 1.33
N GLY A 64 2.87 -0.12 1.11
CA GLY A 64 1.82 0.34 1.99
C GLY A 64 0.68 -0.68 2.11
N ALA A 65 0.23 -1.23 0.98
CA ALA A 65 -0.81 -2.26 0.94
C ALA A 65 -0.38 -3.55 1.64
N ALA A 66 0.86 -4.01 1.43
CA ALA A 66 1.39 -5.17 2.13
C ALA A 66 1.43 -4.94 3.65
N ALA A 67 1.84 -3.76 4.10
CA ALA A 67 1.82 -3.39 5.51
C ALA A 67 0.38 -3.35 6.08
N ALA A 68 -0.57 -2.82 5.31
CA ALA A 68 -1.99 -2.75 5.69
C ALA A 68 -2.63 -4.14 5.81
N LEU A 69 -2.41 -5.02 4.83
CA LEU A 69 -2.87 -6.41 4.85
C LEU A 69 -2.24 -7.19 6.01
N ARG A 70 -0.95 -6.98 6.29
CA ARG A 70 -0.29 -7.61 7.43
C ARG A 70 -0.92 -7.19 8.76
N ARG A 71 -1.26 -5.90 8.92
CA ARG A 71 -1.99 -5.41 10.10
C ARG A 71 -3.37 -6.05 10.22
N ALA A 72 -4.08 -6.21 9.10
CA ALA A 72 -5.39 -6.87 9.05
C ALA A 72 -5.33 -8.40 9.21
N GLY A 73 -4.14 -8.98 9.44
CA GLY A 73 -3.98 -10.41 9.71
C GLY A 73 -3.89 -11.30 8.48
N ALA A 74 -3.63 -10.75 7.29
CA ALA A 74 -3.44 -11.56 6.08
C ALA A 74 -2.23 -12.51 6.22
N ALA A 75 -2.41 -13.78 5.82
CA ALA A 75 -1.39 -14.82 5.98
C ALA A 75 -0.17 -14.63 5.07
N ASP A 76 -0.37 -14.13 3.84
CA ASP A 76 0.71 -13.89 2.88
C ASP A 76 0.56 -12.50 2.23
N PRO A 77 0.90 -11.41 2.96
CA PRO A 77 0.69 -10.05 2.48
C PRO A 77 1.65 -9.65 1.34
N LEU A 78 2.60 -10.50 0.96
CA LEU A 78 3.58 -10.23 -0.09
C LEU A 78 3.16 -10.75 -1.47
N ARG A 79 2.07 -11.54 -1.56
CA ARG A 79 1.50 -12.04 -2.83
C ARG A 79 0.64 -11.01 -3.59
N ILE A 80 0.77 -9.73 -3.29
CA ILE A 80 0.02 -8.68 -3.98
C ILE A 80 0.44 -8.65 -5.45
N ARG A 81 -0.54 -8.60 -6.34
CA ARG A 81 -0.27 -8.42 -7.78
C ARG A 81 -0.09 -6.94 -8.06
N VAL A 82 1.01 -6.60 -8.74
CA VAL A 82 1.35 -5.23 -9.11
C VAL A 82 1.44 -5.13 -10.63
N HIS A 83 0.82 -4.11 -11.20
CA HIS A 83 0.85 -3.80 -12.63
C HIS A 83 1.26 -2.34 -12.86
N GLN A 84 1.99 -2.09 -13.96
CA GLN A 84 2.48 -0.78 -14.37
C GLN A 84 1.81 -0.36 -15.68
#